data_AF-A0A484HPS1-F1
#
_entry.id   AF-A0A484HPS1-F1
#
_cell.length_a   1.000
_cell.length_b   1.000
_cell.length_c   1.000
_cell.angle_alpha   90.00
_cell.angle_beta   90.00
_cell.angle_gamma   90.00
#
_symmetry.space_group_name_H-M   'P 1'
#
loop_
_entity.id
_entity.type
_entity.pdbx_description
1 polymer ?
#
loop_
_entity_poly.entity_id
_entity_poly.type
_entity_poly.pdbx_seq_one_letter_code
_entity_poly.pdbx_strand_id
1 'polypeptide(L)' 'MSRQKQTRPRAKVAALIHASPGEIIFTSCGKESDNATIESNPGKKHIIASRVERPAAKTFSTLISSIYYFTTRCKGNPLL' A
#
# COMPACT_ATOMS: atom_id res chain seq x y z
N MET A 1 19.80 15.46 -17.00
CA MET A 1 20.67 14.47 -16.32
C MET A 1 20.15 13.97 -14.95
N SER A 2 18.89 14.23 -14.56
CA SER A 2 18.36 13.85 -13.23
C SER A 2 17.84 12.41 -13.12
N ARG A 3 17.38 11.79 -14.22
CA ARG A 3 16.78 10.44 -14.19
C ARG A 3 17.76 9.34 -13.80
N GLN A 4 19.02 9.42 -14.23
CA GLN A 4 20.05 8.40 -13.93
C GLN A 4 20.41 8.30 -12.44
N LYS A 5 20.22 9.37 -11.66
CA LYS A 5 20.52 9.36 -10.23
C LYS A 5 19.49 8.55 -9.43
N GLN A 6 18.23 8.50 -9.89
CA GLN A 6 17.16 7.75 -9.25
C GLN A 6 17.05 6.30 -9.73
N THR A 7 17.55 5.96 -10.93
CA THR A 7 17.49 4.58 -11.44
C THR A 7 18.34 3.62 -10.62
N ARG A 8 19.52 4.04 -10.16
CA ARG A 8 20.42 3.16 -9.37
C ARG A 8 19.85 2.74 -8.02
N PRO A 9 19.28 3.63 -7.17
CA PRO A 9 18.61 3.22 -5.95
C PRO A 9 17.37 2.35 -6.21
N ARG A 10 16.55 2.69 -7.20
CA ARG A 10 15.36 1.89 -7.57
C ARG A 10 15.74 0.48 -8.00
N ALA A 11 16.77 0.32 -8.83
CA ALA A 11 17.24 -0.99 -9.28
C ALA A 11 17.73 -1.88 -8.14
N LYS A 12 18.41 -1.30 -7.14
CA LYS A 12 18.83 -2.05 -5.95
C LYS A 12 17.66 -2.58 -5.14
N VAL A 13 16.67 -1.71 -4.85
CA VAL A 13 15.47 -2.12 -4.09
C VAL A 13 14.65 -3.14 -4.89
N ALA A 14 14.47 -2.90 -6.18
CA ALA A 14 13.73 -3.77 -7.07
C ALA A 14 14.32 -5.19 -7.12
N ALA A 15 15.66 -5.32 -7.16
CA ALA A 15 16.33 -6.62 -7.12
C ALA A 15 16.09 -7.40 -5.81
N LEU A 16 15.92 -6.71 -4.67
CA LEU A 16 15.68 -7.35 -3.37
C LEU A 16 14.27 -7.94 -3.24
N ILE A 17 13.29 -7.34 -3.92
CA ILE A 17 11.87 -7.73 -3.84
C ILE A 17 11.35 -8.37 -5.13
N HIS A 18 12.25 -8.70 -6.07
CA HIS A 18 11.93 -9.25 -7.40
C HIS A 18 10.91 -8.41 -8.21
N ALA A 19 11.06 -7.09 -8.19
CA ALA A 19 10.21 -6.15 -8.92
C ALA A 19 10.97 -5.46 -10.08
N SER A 20 10.25 -4.72 -10.92
CA SER A 20 10.85 -3.81 -11.90
C SER A 20 11.23 -2.48 -11.25
N PRO A 21 12.35 -1.82 -11.64
CA PRO A 21 12.68 -0.49 -11.14
C PRO A 21 11.61 0.56 -11.41
N GLY A 22 10.76 0.36 -12.42
CA GLY A 22 9.63 1.25 -12.75
C GLY A 22 8.47 1.17 -11.76
N GLU A 23 8.40 0.11 -10.96
CA GLU A 23 7.34 -0.12 -9.96
C GLU A 23 7.72 0.46 -8.59
N ILE A 24 8.95 0.97 -8.43
CA ILE A 24 9.45 1.49 -7.15
C ILE A 24 9.22 3.00 -7.04
N ILE A 25 8.29 3.37 -6.16
CA ILE A 25 8.01 4.76 -5.77
C ILE A 25 8.56 4.98 -4.36
N PHE A 26 9.43 5.98 -4.19
CA PHE A 26 9.91 6.37 -2.86
C PHE A 26 8.92 7.36 -2.24
N THR A 27 8.36 7.00 -1.08
CA THR A 27 7.48 7.86 -0.26
C THR A 27 8.24 8.36 0.97
N SER A 28 7.68 9.35 1.69
CA SER A 28 8.29 9.86 2.92
C SER A 28 8.15 8.90 4.11
N CYS A 29 7.06 8.11 4.14
CA CYS A 29 6.80 7.13 5.19
C CYS A 29 5.85 6.02 4.74
N GLY A 30 5.69 4.98 5.56
CA GLY A 30 4.78 3.87 5.30
C GLY A 30 3.31 4.29 5.21
N LYS A 31 2.87 5.27 6.01
CA LYS A 31 1.49 5.79 5.96
C LYS A 31 1.17 6.44 4.60
N GLU A 32 2.13 7.14 4.01
CA GLU A 32 1.96 7.75 2.68
C GLU A 32 1.79 6.67 1.60
N SER A 33 2.59 5.60 1.67
CA SER A 33 2.46 4.46 0.75
C SER A 33 1.13 3.72 0.90
N ASP A 34 0.67 3.54 2.14
CA ASP A 34 -0.61 2.89 2.44
C ASP A 34 -1.78 3.72 1.86
N ASN A 35 -1.74 5.05 1.99
CA ASN A 35 -2.75 5.95 1.43
C ASN A 35 -2.76 5.96 -0.10
N ALA A 36 -1.58 6.10 -0.73
CA ALA A 36 -1.46 6.16 -2.19
C ALA A 36 -2.02 4.91 -2.88
N THR A 37 -1.90 3.74 -2.24
CA THR A 37 -2.41 2.47 -2.77
C THR A 37 -3.93 2.48 -2.88
N ILE A 38 -4.63 3.03 -1.89
CA ILE A 38 -6.10 3.07 -1.86
C ILE A 38 -6.64 4.07 -2.87
N GLU A 39 -5.98 5.23 -3.01
CA GLU A 39 -6.40 6.27 -3.97
C GLU A 39 -6.05 5.91 -5.42
N SER A 40 -5.20 4.90 -5.66
CA SER A 40 -4.76 4.49 -6.99
C SER A 40 -5.89 3.99 -7.90
N ASN A 41 -7.03 3.55 -7.32
CA ASN A 41 -8.14 3.00 -8.09
C ASN A 41 -9.50 3.36 -7.51
N PRO A 42 -9.95 4.63 -7.65
CA PRO A 42 -11.16 5.14 -7.02
C PRO A 42 -12.46 4.49 -7.54
N GLY A 43 -12.40 3.77 -8.67
CA GLY A 43 -13.55 3.04 -9.21
C GLY A 43 -13.90 1.76 -8.45
N LYS A 44 -12.96 1.19 -7.68
CA LYS A 44 -13.18 -0.05 -6.91
C LYS A 44 -13.56 0.27 -5.46
N LYS A 45 -14.86 0.21 -5.15
CA LYS A 45 -15.41 0.59 -3.84
C LYS A 45 -15.36 -0.50 -2.75
N HIS A 46 -14.72 -1.65 -2.99
CA HIS A 46 -14.62 -2.74 -2.01
C HIS A 46 -13.16 -3.02 -1.68
N ILE A 47 -12.82 -2.90 -0.40
CA ILE A 47 -11.49 -3.17 0.15
C ILE A 47 -11.55 -4.40 1.05
N ILE A 48 -10.61 -5.32 0.86
CA ILE A 48 -10.42 -6.48 1.73
C ILE A 48 -9.10 -6.27 2.50
N ALA A 49 -9.16 -6.31 3.83
CA ALA A 49 -8.01 -6.07 4.70
C ALA A 49 -7.98 -7.04 5.88
N SER A 50 -6.82 -7.22 6.50
CA SER A 50 -6.70 -8.04 7.72
C SER A 50 -7.18 -7.30 8.97
N ARG A 51 -7.51 -8.04 10.04
CA ARG A 51 -7.78 -7.42 11.36
C ARG A 51 -6.52 -6.96 12.09
N VAL A 52 -5.36 -7.52 11.74
CA VAL A 52 -4.06 -7.26 12.37
C VAL A 52 -3.21 -6.22 11.62
N GLU A 53 -3.83 -5.44 10.74
CA GLU A 53 -3.14 -4.35 10.04
C GLU A 53 -2.52 -3.33 11.01
N ARG A 54 -1.41 -2.73 10.55
CA ARG A 54 -0.75 -1.64 11.28
C ARG A 54 -1.75 -0.51 11.56
N PRO A 55 -1.62 0.23 12.68
CA PRO A 55 -2.60 1.24 13.08
C PRO A 55 -2.89 2.28 11.98
N ALA A 56 -1.87 2.70 11.23
CA ALA A 56 -2.02 3.67 10.14
C ALA A 56 -2.98 3.19 9.04
N ALA A 57 -2.77 1.96 8.53
CA ALA A 57 -3.62 1.35 7.51
C ALA A 57 -5.03 1.05 8.04
N LYS A 58 -5.16 0.65 9.31
CA LYS A 58 -6.46 0.38 9.96
C LYS A 58 -7.30 1.64 10.16
N THR A 59 -6.69 2.73 10.61
CA THR A 59 -7.39 4.01 10.81
C THR A 59 -7.83 4.58 9.46
N PHE A 60 -6.95 4.53 8.46
CA PHE A 60 -7.26 5.06 7.14
C PHE A 60 -8.34 4.25 6.42
N SER A 61 -8.28 2.90 6.45
CA SER A 61 -9.36 2.04 5.92
C SER A 61 -10.70 2.25 6.63
N THR A 62 -10.70 2.54 7.93
CA THR A 62 -11.93 2.86 8.67
C THR A 62 -12.51 4.22 8.24
N LEU A 63 -11.65 5.23 8.05
CA LEU A 63 -12.05 6.56 7.59
C LEU A 63 -12.70 6.49 6.20
N ILE A 64 -12.04 5.87 5.22
CA ILE A 64 -12.60 5.75 3.87
C ILE A 64 -13.84 4.85 3.82
N SER A 65 -13.95 3.87 4.73
CA SER A 65 -15.14 3.02 4.80
C SER A 65 -16.38 3.79 5.21
N SER A 66 -16.22 4.80 6.07
CA SER A 66 -17.32 5.70 6.45
C SER A 66 -17.77 6.64 5.33
N ILE A 67 -16.96 6.81 4.28
CA ILE A 67 -17.22 7.83 3.25
C ILE A 67 -17.61 7.18 1.90
N TYR A 68 -16.90 6.17 1.41
CA TYR A 68 -17.12 5.65 0.05
C TYR A 68 -16.85 4.14 -0.19
N TYR A 69 -16.28 3.40 0.78
CA TYR A 69 -15.79 2.03 0.54
C TYR A 69 -16.42 0.97 1.47
N PHE A 70 -16.89 -0.15 0.92
CA PHE A 70 -17.22 -1.34 1.70
C PHE A 70 -15.93 -2.04 2.12
N THR A 71 -15.79 -2.41 3.40
CA THR A 71 -14.55 -3.03 3.90
C THR A 71 -14.84 -4.38 4.56
N THR A 72 -14.22 -5.44 4.04
CA THR A 72 -14.26 -6.77 4.68
C THR A 72 -12.98 -6.99 5.48
N ARG A 73 -13.12 -7.33 6.76
CA ARG A 73 -11.97 -7.63 7.64
C ARG A 73 -11.87 -9.12 7.91
N CYS A 74 -10.90 -9.78 7.28
CA CYS A 74 -10.69 -11.21 7.49
C CYS A 74 -10.06 -11.47 8.87
N LYS A 75 -10.62 -12.44 9.61
CA LYS A 75 -9.94 -12.99 10.79
C LYS A 75 -8.79 -13.89 10.31
N GLY A 76 -7.64 -13.83 10.98
CA GLY A 76 -6.60 -14.84 10.79
C GLY A 76 -7.13 -16.23 11.13
N ASN A 77 -6.57 -17.26 10.51
CA ASN A 77 -6.91 -18.64 10.83
C ASN A 77 -6.58 -18.90 12.32
N PRO A 78 -7.55 -19.25 13.18
CA PRO A 78 -7.28 -19.52 14.59
C PRO A 78 -6.54 -20.85 14.83
N LEU A 79 -6.28 -21.64 13.78
CA LEU A 79 -5.58 -22.93 13.82
C LEU A 79 -4.10 -22.85 13.41
N LEU A 80 -3.55 -21.64 13.27
CA LEU A 80 -2.11 -21.37 13.19
C LEU A 80 -1.63 -20.72 14.48
#